data_AF-A0A967D930-F1
#
_entry.id   AF-A0A967D930-F1
#
_cell.length_a   1.000
_cell.length_b   1.000
_cell.length_c   1.000
_cell.angle_alpha   90.00
_cell.angle_beta   90.00
_cell.angle_gamma   90.00
#
_symmetry.space_group_name_H-M   'P 1'
#
loop_
_entity.id
_entity.type
_entity.pdbx_description
1 polymer ?
#
loop_
_entity_poly.entity_id
_entity_poly.type
_entity_poly.pdbx_seq_one_letter_code
_entity_poly.pdbx_strand_id
1 'polypeptide(L)'
;NDAGRFTLVFLSAPDDLEGAKSKQAPLVEITYNWDPETYDGGRNFGHLAYQVDDIYATCQQLVDKGVTLNRPPRDGRMAFIRSPDGISIELLQSGDALPLQEPWQSMENIGEW
;
A
#
# COMPACT_ATOMS: atom_id res chain seq x y z
N ASN A 1 8.55 20.83 11.01
CA ASN A 1 9.80 21.58 10.80
C ASN A 1 9.39 22.97 10.37
N ASP A 2 9.33 23.92 11.31
CA ASP A 2 8.72 25.23 11.07
C ASP A 2 9.58 26.10 10.14
N ALA A 3 10.90 25.97 10.25
CA ALA A 3 11.84 26.67 9.37
C ALA A 3 11.75 26.16 7.92
N GLY A 4 11.58 24.85 7.74
CA GLY A 4 11.39 24.21 6.42
C GLY A 4 9.94 24.16 5.94
N ARG A 5 8.96 24.44 6.81
CA ARG A 5 7.51 24.42 6.55
C ARG A 5 6.98 23.07 6.02
N PHE A 6 7.28 22.00 6.74
CA PHE A 6 6.73 20.66 6.44
C PHE A 6 6.54 19.81 7.71
N THR A 7 5.68 18.79 7.58
CA THR A 7 5.48 17.72 8.56
C THR A 7 6.01 16.40 7.99
N LEU A 8 6.76 15.64 8.79
CA LEU A 8 7.17 14.28 8.45
C LEU A 8 6.37 13.28 9.27
N VAL A 9 5.90 12.23 8.62
CA VAL A 9 5.29 11.07 9.26
C VAL A 9 6.10 9.83 8.87
N PHE A 10 6.53 9.05 9.85
CA PHE A 10 7.27 7.82 9.63
C PHE A 10 6.39 6.63 9.97
N LEU A 11 6.16 5.75 8.99
CA LEU A 11 5.32 4.57 9.13
C LEU A 11 6.18 3.30 9.12
N SER A 12 5.88 2.38 10.04
CA SER A 12 6.43 1.02 10.05
C SER A 12 5.29 0.01 10.01
N ALA A 13 5.54 -1.17 9.44
CA ALA A 13 4.67 -2.31 9.69
C ALA A 13 4.76 -2.71 11.17
N PRO A 14 3.73 -3.37 11.75
CA PRO A 14 3.74 -3.79 13.15
C PRO A 14 4.96 -4.64 13.52
N ASP A 15 5.36 -5.56 12.64
CA ASP A 15 6.48 -6.48 12.87
C ASP A 15 7.86 -5.79 12.80
N ASP A 16 7.93 -4.63 12.16
CA ASP A 16 9.14 -3.82 12.06
C ASP A 16 9.31 -2.84 13.23
N LEU A 17 8.35 -2.77 14.16
CA LEU A 17 8.29 -1.71 15.17
C LEU A 17 9.54 -1.64 16.05
N GLU A 18 10.11 -2.77 16.46
CA GLU A 18 11.34 -2.79 17.25
C GLU A 18 12.56 -2.33 16.44
N GLY A 19 12.62 -2.67 15.15
CA GLY A 19 13.62 -2.15 14.21
C GLY A 19 13.48 -0.65 13.99
N ALA A 20 12.25 -0.18 13.80
CA ALA A 20 11.91 1.23 13.67
C ALA A 20 12.32 2.04 14.91
N LYS A 21 12.07 1.55 16.13
CA LYS A 21 12.48 2.23 17.37
C LYS A 21 13.98 2.26 17.58
N SER A 22 14.67 1.16 17.27
CA SER A 22 16.10 1.01 17.58
C SER A 22 17.03 1.50 16.49
N LYS A 23 16.64 1.39 15.22
CA LYS A 23 17.46 1.66 14.04
C LYS A 23 16.83 2.67 13.08
N GLN A 24 15.59 3.09 13.32
CA GLN A 24 14.83 3.93 12.39
C GLN A 24 14.71 3.32 10.99
N ALA A 25 14.61 1.98 10.91
CA ALA A 25 14.44 1.26 9.64
C ALA A 25 13.86 -0.16 9.85
N PRO A 26 13.06 -0.68 8.90
CA PRO A 26 12.54 0.02 7.72
C PRO A 26 11.40 0.99 8.07
N LEU A 27 11.35 2.14 7.40
CA LEU A 27 10.31 3.16 7.55
C LEU A 27 9.91 3.70 6.18
N VAL A 28 8.62 3.98 5.99
CA VAL A 28 8.15 4.86 4.92
C VAL A 28 7.97 6.25 5.51
N GLU A 29 8.75 7.20 5.01
CA GLU A 29 8.61 8.62 5.35
C GLU A 29 7.60 9.27 4.38
N ILE A 30 6.57 9.90 4.93
CA ILE A 30 5.61 10.72 4.22
C ILE A 30 5.86 12.17 4.61
N THR A 31 6.10 13.01 3.61
CA THR A 31 6.32 14.44 3.78
C THR A 31 5.07 15.20 3.36
N TYR A 32 4.52 15.98 4.28
CA TYR A 32 3.46 16.95 4.00
C TYR A 32 4.05 18.36 4.01
N ASN A 33 4.23 18.95 2.81
CA ASN A 33 4.62 20.35 2.67
C ASN A 33 3.43 21.25 3.05
N TRP A 34 3.67 22.22 3.94
CA TRP A 34 2.59 23.10 4.43
C TRP A 34 2.16 24.13 3.39
N ASP A 35 3.07 24.46 2.47
CA ASP A 35 2.78 25.25 1.29
C ASP A 35 2.38 24.26 0.18
N PRO A 36 1.10 24.23 -0.22
CA PRO A 36 0.61 23.22 -1.14
C PRO A 36 1.18 23.42 -2.53
N GLU A 37 1.60 22.32 -3.13
CA GLU A 37 2.02 22.22 -4.53
C GLU A 37 1.21 21.13 -5.22
N THR A 38 1.04 21.25 -6.53
CA THR A 38 0.45 20.17 -7.32
C THR A 38 1.50 19.07 -7.46
N TYR A 39 1.22 17.90 -6.89
CA TYR A 39 2.00 16.71 -7.20
C TYR A 39 1.52 16.15 -8.54
N ASP A 40 2.34 16.34 -9.57
CA ASP A 40 2.16 15.63 -10.82
C ASP A 40 2.53 14.16 -10.62
N GLY A 41 1.66 13.25 -11.06
CA GLY A 41 1.94 11.82 -11.03
C GLY A 41 3.19 11.49 -11.85
N GLY A 42 4.03 10.57 -11.37
CA GLY A 42 5.23 10.12 -12.07
C GLY A 42 5.64 8.70 -11.69
N ARG A 43 6.17 7.93 -12.65
CA ARG A 43 6.76 6.59 -12.42
C ARG A 43 8.17 6.70 -11.83
N ASN A 44 8.30 7.43 -10.72
CA ASN A 44 9.60 7.66 -10.07
C ASN A 44 10.12 6.38 -9.39
N PHE A 45 9.22 5.51 -8.93
CA PHE A 45 9.49 4.15 -8.49
C PHE A 45 8.30 3.24 -8.83
N GLY A 46 8.50 1.92 -8.85
CA GLY A 46 7.50 0.96 -9.31
C GLY A 46 6.27 0.86 -8.39
N HIS A 47 6.48 0.47 -7.14
CA HIS A 47 5.44 0.35 -6.10
C HIS A 47 6.11 0.14 -4.72
N LEU A 48 5.32 0.27 -3.66
CA LEU A 48 5.68 -0.22 -2.31
C LEU A 48 4.96 -1.55 -2.09
N ALA A 49 5.66 -2.57 -1.59
CA ALA A 49 5.08 -3.88 -1.34
C ALA A 49 4.99 -4.15 0.17
N TYR A 50 3.85 -4.68 0.61
CA TYR A 50 3.65 -5.15 1.98
C TYR A 50 3.18 -6.60 1.96
N GLN A 51 3.75 -7.40 2.87
CA GLN A 51 3.26 -8.73 3.14
C GLN A 51 2.07 -8.67 4.13
N VAL A 52 1.07 -9.51 3.92
CA VAL A 52 -0.12 -9.62 4.75
C VAL A 52 -0.45 -11.08 5.04
N ASP A 53 -0.98 -11.37 6.21
CA ASP A 53 -1.24 -12.75 6.65
C ASP A 53 -2.38 -13.42 5.88
N ASP A 54 -3.41 -12.66 5.52
CA ASP A 54 -4.55 -13.12 4.72
C ASP A 54 -4.91 -12.03 3.71
N ILE A 55 -4.58 -12.29 2.44
CA ILE A 55 -4.79 -11.34 1.36
C ILE A 55 -6.27 -11.11 1.07
N TYR A 56 -7.14 -12.10 1.25
CA TYR A 56 -8.58 -11.95 1.02
C TYR A 56 -9.23 -11.13 2.11
N ALA A 57 -8.91 -11.41 3.38
CA ALA A 57 -9.39 -10.61 4.49
C ALA A 57 -8.90 -9.16 4.39
N THR A 58 -7.63 -8.96 4.02
CA THR A 58 -7.07 -7.61 3.82
C THR A 58 -7.76 -6.88 2.69
N CYS A 59 -7.94 -7.52 1.52
CA CYS A 59 -8.64 -6.94 0.39
C CYS A 59 -10.09 -6.59 0.71
N GLN A 60 -10.80 -7.46 1.44
CA GLN A 60 -12.17 -7.18 1.89
C GLN A 60 -12.23 -5.95 2.78
N GLN A 61 -11.36 -5.86 3.79
CA GLN A 61 -11.31 -4.68 4.69
C GLN A 61 -11.03 -3.38 3.94
N LEU A 62 -10.21 -3.42 2.90
CA LEU A 62 -9.91 -2.26 2.05
C LEU A 62 -11.15 -1.86 1.23
N VAL A 63 -11.82 -2.82 0.59
CA VAL A 63 -13.06 -2.59 -0.16
C VAL A 63 -14.16 -2.03 0.75
N ASP A 64 -14.33 -2.59 1.96
CA ASP A 64 -15.31 -2.12 2.95
C ASP A 64 -15.05 -0.67 3.39
N LYS A 65 -13.80 -0.21 3.30
CA LYS A 65 -13.39 1.18 3.54
C LYS A 65 -13.44 2.07 2.30
N GLY A 66 -13.97 1.56 1.18
CA GLY A 66 -14.11 2.29 -0.07
C GLY A 66 -12.81 2.37 -0.90
N VAL A 67 -11.81 1.54 -0.60
CA VAL A 67 -10.58 1.47 -1.41
C VAL A 67 -10.83 0.61 -2.63
N THR A 68 -10.51 1.15 -3.81
CA THR A 68 -10.56 0.39 -5.06
C THR A 68 -9.39 -0.59 -5.14
N LEU A 69 -9.69 -1.87 -5.37
CA LEU A 69 -8.68 -2.84 -5.79
C LEU A 69 -8.41 -2.65 -7.27
N ASN A 70 -7.25 -2.10 -7.62
CA ASN A 70 -6.83 -2.00 -9.01
C ASN A 70 -6.62 -3.40 -9.58
N ARG A 71 -5.91 -4.28 -8.84
CA ARG A 71 -5.74 -5.69 -9.17
C ARG A 71 -6.28 -6.50 -8.01
N PRO A 72 -7.40 -7.19 -8.16
CA PRO A 72 -7.89 -8.12 -7.14
C PRO A 72 -6.95 -9.34 -7.03
N PRO A 73 -6.93 -10.04 -5.87
CA PRO A 73 -6.09 -11.21 -5.63
C PRO A 73 -6.56 -12.47 -6.37
N ARG A 74 -6.65 -12.38 -7.70
CA ARG A 74 -7.13 -13.45 -8.59
C ARG A 74 -6.32 -14.74 -8.52
N ASP A 75 -5.07 -14.63 -8.10
CA ASP A 75 -4.11 -15.73 -7.96
C ASP A 75 -3.96 -16.21 -6.51
N GLY A 76 -4.72 -15.64 -5.57
CA GLY A 76 -4.58 -15.92 -4.13
C GLY A 76 -3.25 -15.46 -3.52
N ARG A 77 -2.45 -14.66 -4.25
CA ARG A 77 -1.09 -14.28 -3.86
C ARG A 77 -0.90 -12.79 -3.79
N MET A 78 -1.44 -12.03 -4.75
CA MET A 78 -1.03 -10.64 -4.98
C MET A 78 -2.22 -9.75 -5.33
N ALA A 79 -2.26 -8.54 -4.76
CA ALA A 79 -3.25 -7.52 -5.09
C ALA A 79 -2.56 -6.16 -5.24
N PHE A 80 -3.18 -5.24 -5.97
CA PHE A 80 -2.73 -3.86 -6.07
C PHE A 80 -3.86 -2.89 -5.72
N ILE A 81 -3.50 -1.89 -4.94
CA ILE A 81 -4.28 -0.68 -4.69
C ILE A 81 -3.45 0.55 -5.06
N ARG A 82 -4.08 1.72 -5.08
CA ARG A 82 -3.39 3.00 -5.21
C ARG A 82 -3.76 3.92 -4.05
N SER A 83 -2.77 4.68 -3.59
CA SER A 83 -3.00 5.81 -2.69
C SER A 83 -3.75 6.95 -3.41
N PRO A 84 -4.31 7.93 -2.68
CA PRO A 84 -4.93 9.12 -3.28
C PRO A 84 -4.00 9.90 -4.22
N ASP A 85 -2.70 9.91 -3.94
CA ASP A 85 -1.67 10.55 -4.77
C ASP A 85 -1.19 9.66 -5.93
N GLY A 86 -1.89 8.55 -6.18
CA GLY A 86 -1.63 7.67 -7.30
C GLY A 86 -0.43 6.73 -7.12
N ILE A 87 0.21 6.65 -5.95
CA ILE A 87 1.27 5.66 -5.70
C ILE A 87 0.69 4.25 -5.64
N SER A 88 1.28 3.32 -6.41
CA SER A 88 0.92 1.90 -6.41
C SER A 88 1.43 1.19 -5.16
N ILE A 89 0.55 0.42 -4.52
CA ILE A 89 0.86 -0.42 -3.36
C ILE A 89 0.49 -1.86 -3.69
N GLU A 90 1.48 -2.74 -3.59
CA GLU A 90 1.35 -4.18 -3.75
C GLU A 90 1.10 -4.84 -2.39
N LEU A 91 0.10 -5.71 -2.33
CA LEU A 91 -0.16 -6.57 -1.18
C LEU A 91 0.20 -8.00 -1.58
N LEU A 92 1.03 -8.65 -0.78
CA LEU A 92 1.47 -10.02 -0.98
C LEU A 92 1.04 -10.89 0.18
N GLN A 93 0.43 -12.04 -0.12
CA GLN A 93 0.14 -13.06 0.86
C GLN A 93 1.43 -13.47 1.61
N SER A 94 1.32 -13.83 2.89
CA SER A 94 2.42 -14.48 3.60
C SER A 94 2.45 -15.97 3.28
N GLY A 95 3.64 -16.51 3.03
CA GLY A 95 3.80 -17.92 2.61
C GLY A 95 3.31 -18.19 1.18
N ASP A 96 2.57 -19.29 1.00
CA ASP A 96 2.07 -19.73 -0.30
C ASP A 96 0.82 -18.95 -0.75
N ALA A 97 0.43 -19.10 -2.00
CA ALA A 97 -0.84 -18.58 -2.49
C ALA A 97 -2.02 -19.30 -1.81
N LEU A 98 -3.06 -18.54 -1.45
CA LEU A 98 -4.31 -19.12 -0.97
C LEU A 98 -5.08 -19.79 -2.13
N PRO A 99 -5.95 -20.78 -1.84
CA PRO A 99 -6.84 -21.35 -2.85
C PRO A 99 -7.71 -20.28 -3.50
N LEU A 100 -7.90 -20.38 -4.82
CA LEU A 100 -8.70 -19.43 -5.58
C LEU A 100 -10.13 -19.34 -5.03
N GLN A 101 -10.62 -18.11 -4.85
CA GLN A 101 -11.92 -17.85 -4.25
C GLN A 101 -12.66 -16.73 -4.99
N GLU A 102 -13.97 -16.88 -5.14
CA GLU A 102 -14.88 -15.81 -5.56
C GLU A 102 -15.18 -14.82 -4.40
N PRO A 103 -15.41 -13.52 -4.70
CA PRO A 103 -15.45 -12.92 -6.03
C PRO A 103 -14.06 -12.61 -6.62
N TRP A 104 -12.99 -12.77 -5.84
CA TRP A 104 -11.65 -12.28 -6.19
C TRP A 104 -11.13 -12.83 -7.50
N GLN A 105 -11.35 -14.12 -7.76
CA GLN A 105 -10.90 -14.82 -8.96
C GLN A 105 -11.45 -14.22 -10.26
N SER A 106 -12.72 -13.80 -10.25
CA SER A 106 -13.40 -13.30 -11.45
C SER A 106 -13.38 -11.78 -11.59
N MET A 107 -13.04 -11.03 -10.54
CA MET A 107 -13.00 -9.57 -10.59
C MET A 107 -11.97 -9.06 -11.60
N GLU A 108 -12.37 -8.10 -12.43
CA GLU A 108 -11.49 -7.48 -13.42
C GLU A 108 -10.53 -6.46 -12.80
N ASN A 109 -9.51 -6.06 -13.57
CA ASN A 109 -8.67 -4.93 -13.18
C ASN A 109 -9.42 -3.61 -13.33
N ILE A 110 -9.16 -2.66 -12.44
CA ILE A 110 -9.72 -1.31 -12.48
C ILE A 110 -8.58 -0.28 -12.54
N GLY A 111 -8.66 0.64 -13.50
CA GLY A 111 -7.72 1.75 -13.67
C GLY A 111 -6.46 1.40 -14.48
N GLU A 112 -5.42 2.22 -14.31
CA GLU A 112 -4.18 2.19 -15.09
C GLU A 112 -2.99 1.60 -14.32
N TRP A 113 -2.02 1.06 -15.06
CA TRP A 113 -0.89 0.23 -14.59
C TRP A 113 0.48 0.84 -14.89
#